data_AF-A0A344LWY6-F1
#
_entry.id   AF-A0A344LWY6-F1
#
_cell.length_a   1.000
_cell.length_b   1.000
_cell.length_c   1.000
_cell.angle_alpha   90.00
_cell.angle_beta   90.00
_cell.angle_gamma   90.00
#
_symmetry.space_group_name_H-M   'P 1'
#
loop_
_entity.id
_entity.type
_entity.pdbx_description
1 polymer ?
#
loop_
_entity_poly.entity_id
_entity_poly.type
_entity_poly.pdbx_seq_one_letter_code
_entity_poly.pdbx_strand_id
1 'polypeptide(L)'
;MEGKEIIKLTETIRFVSILLLVYWIYDYKMNHGLGMAVTFYHVILGVLILMIGILVHLLIKNQTSMFESHNKNVNRERVRYLTKILIFPLLAVILYGTNYYTKFQAELSDSSEISLYQDYQLTNQSVESNKIVSKDSMYAIIEKYKKSTVLLQSRNLHREISWKESKFGGYPNMESFSEYPKCDICKSSLNFVFQLYKKDFPEFYFPVDANIFQLFRCPNYNCNESFSDRYDQKMFHYYSKVDCKKNKVLIKLKNVGDLIEPEVPDCYLKSLVTSDYPKFDDYKSTDWAKLDSNLKESLLDESIEKYVTKSYTKIGGYPSFTQSSYYPKCNCGRIKEFLFQLSSDFPKKADLGIMIGDAGNIYYYICTHCGEKSIESYWDCS
;
A
#
# COMPACT_ATOMS: atom_id res chain seq x y z
N MET A 1 -29.41 -48.85 -10.00
CA MET A 1 -28.83 -48.01 -11.06
C MET A 1 -28.20 -48.92 -12.10
N GLU A 2 -28.56 -48.75 -13.37
CA GLU A 2 -27.88 -49.44 -14.47
C GLU A 2 -26.47 -48.86 -14.66
N GLY A 3 -25.49 -49.68 -15.05
CA GLY A 3 -24.07 -49.28 -15.09
C GLY A 3 -23.80 -48.01 -15.93
N LYS A 4 -24.61 -47.73 -16.96
CA LYS A 4 -24.52 -46.51 -17.77
C LYS A 4 -24.88 -45.23 -17.00
N GLU A 5 -25.79 -45.30 -16.03
CA GLU A 5 -26.17 -44.13 -15.21
C GLU A 5 -25.09 -43.78 -14.19
N ILE A 6 -24.40 -44.79 -13.65
CA ILE A 6 -23.29 -44.61 -12.71
C ILE A 6 -22.11 -43.92 -13.40
N ILE A 7 -21.81 -44.31 -14.65
CA ILE A 7 -20.72 -43.70 -15.43
C ILE A 7 -21.04 -42.23 -15.72
N LYS A 8 -22.26 -41.92 -16.19
CA LYS A 8 -22.69 -40.52 -16.44
C LYS A 8 -22.67 -39.67 -15.17
N LEU A 9 -23.10 -40.22 -14.03
CA LEU A 9 -23.05 -39.50 -12.75
C LEU A 9 -21.61 -39.21 -12.33
N THR A 10 -20.71 -40.15 -12.54
CA THR A 10 -19.28 -40.00 -12.19
C THR A 10 -18.60 -38.95 -13.07
N GLU A 11 -18.88 -38.94 -14.38
CA GLU A 11 -18.38 -37.91 -15.30
C GLU A 11 -18.92 -36.52 -14.95
N THR A 12 -20.19 -36.42 -14.56
CA THR A 12 -20.81 -35.17 -14.14
C THR A 12 -20.16 -34.61 -12.87
N ILE A 13 -19.94 -35.47 -11.86
CA ILE A 13 -19.26 -35.06 -10.62
C ILE A 13 -17.84 -34.59 -10.90
N ARG A 14 -17.11 -35.28 -11.78
CA ARG A 14 -15.75 -34.93 -12.16
C ARG A 14 -15.69 -33.56 -12.85
N PHE A 15 -16.61 -33.31 -13.78
CA PHE A 15 -16.70 -32.03 -14.47
C PHE A 15 -17.06 -30.87 -13.53
N VAL A 16 -18.07 -31.06 -12.67
CA VAL A 16 -18.47 -30.06 -11.67
C VAL A 16 -17.34 -29.76 -10.69
N SER A 17 -16.57 -30.77 -10.27
CA SER A 17 -15.43 -30.58 -9.36
C SER A 17 -14.33 -29.73 -10.00
N ILE A 18 -14.05 -29.91 -11.29
CA ILE A 18 -13.07 -29.10 -12.03
C ILE A 18 -13.56 -27.65 -12.15
N LEU A 19 -14.84 -27.44 -12.48
CA LEU A 19 -15.40 -26.09 -12.58
C LEU A 19 -15.39 -25.35 -11.23
N LEU A 20 -15.72 -26.04 -10.13
CA LEU A 20 -15.65 -25.45 -8.79
C LEU A 20 -14.21 -25.09 -8.42
N LEU A 21 -13.23 -25.89 -8.83
CA LEU A 21 -11.81 -25.62 -8.56
C LEU A 21 -11.30 -24.41 -9.37
N VAL A 22 -11.69 -24.30 -10.64
CA VAL A 22 -11.36 -23.13 -11.49
C VAL A 22 -12.04 -21.87 -10.96
N TYR A 23 -13.32 -21.96 -10.59
CA TYR A 23 -14.06 -20.84 -10.00
C TYR A 23 -13.44 -20.41 -8.67
N TRP A 24 -13.00 -21.35 -7.84
CA TRP A 24 -12.32 -21.06 -6.58
C TRP A 24 -10.97 -20.37 -6.79
N ILE A 25 -10.15 -20.82 -7.75
CA ILE A 25 -8.89 -20.13 -8.11
C ILE A 25 -9.16 -18.69 -8.56
N TYR A 26 -10.24 -18.49 -9.33
CA TYR A 26 -10.63 -17.16 -9.82
C TYR A 26 -11.10 -16.24 -8.69
N ASP A 27 -12.00 -16.71 -7.82
CA ASP A 27 -12.50 -15.94 -6.66
C ASP A 27 -11.36 -15.61 -5.67
N TYR A 28 -10.45 -16.56 -5.44
CA TYR A 28 -9.27 -16.34 -4.60
C TYR A 28 -8.36 -15.24 -5.17
N LYS A 29 -8.09 -15.25 -6.48
CA LYS A 29 -7.28 -14.23 -7.14
C LYS A 29 -7.93 -12.84 -7.11
N MET A 30 -9.26 -12.79 -7.12
CA MET A 30 -10.02 -11.53 -7.05
C MET A 30 -10.12 -10.97 -5.62
N ASN A 31 -10.22 -11.83 -4.61
CA ASN A 31 -10.49 -11.40 -3.24
C ASN A 31 -9.23 -11.24 -2.39
N HIS A 32 -8.12 -11.93 -2.69
CA HIS A 32 -6.90 -11.88 -1.87
C HIS A 32 -5.69 -11.52 -2.73
N GLY A 33 -5.33 -10.23 -2.73
CA GLY A 33 -4.03 -9.75 -3.21
C GLY A 33 -2.90 -10.43 -2.44
N LEU A 34 -1.82 -10.78 -3.16
CA LEU A 34 -0.71 -11.64 -2.75
C LEU A 34 -0.28 -11.52 -1.26
N GLY A 35 -0.39 -12.64 -0.53
CA GLY A 35 0.31 -12.88 0.74
C GLY A 35 0.88 -14.30 0.76
N MET A 36 2.21 -14.44 0.70
CA MET A 36 2.93 -15.69 0.42
C MET A 36 2.85 -16.80 1.49
N ALA A 37 2.41 -16.50 2.71
CA ALA A 37 2.35 -17.50 3.79
C ALA A 37 1.02 -18.27 3.83
N VAL A 38 -0.08 -17.64 3.42
CA VAL A 38 -1.42 -18.26 3.41
C VAL A 38 -1.58 -19.24 2.25
N THR A 39 -0.82 -19.06 1.17
CA THR A 39 -0.86 -19.90 -0.03
C THR A 39 -0.42 -21.34 0.22
N PHE A 40 0.57 -21.58 1.09
CA PHE A 40 1.13 -22.92 1.32
C PHE A 40 0.14 -23.87 2.02
N TYR A 41 -0.55 -23.39 3.08
CA TYR A 41 -1.55 -24.17 3.79
C TYR A 41 -2.76 -24.53 2.92
N HIS A 42 -3.17 -23.63 2.04
CA HIS A 42 -4.33 -23.85 1.17
C HIS A 42 -4.01 -24.74 -0.03
N VAL A 43 -2.77 -24.71 -0.55
CA VAL A 43 -2.29 -25.69 -1.54
C VAL A 43 -2.25 -27.09 -0.93
N ILE A 44 -1.76 -27.24 0.31
CA ILE A 44 -1.79 -28.51 1.04
C ILE A 44 -3.23 -29.00 1.22
N LEU A 45 -4.16 -28.12 1.60
CA LEU A 45 -5.57 -28.48 1.75
C LEU A 45 -6.21 -28.92 0.43
N GLY A 46 -5.91 -28.23 -0.67
CA GLY A 46 -6.37 -28.60 -2.02
C GLY A 46 -5.86 -29.98 -2.46
N VAL A 47 -4.59 -30.28 -2.20
CA VAL A 47 -3.99 -31.60 -2.48
C VAL A 47 -4.65 -32.68 -1.61
N LEU A 48 -4.90 -32.41 -0.33
CA LEU A 48 -5.58 -33.36 0.56
C LEU A 48 -7.00 -33.69 0.10
N ILE A 49 -7.76 -32.69 -0.37
CA ILE A 49 -9.12 -32.91 -0.93
C ILE A 49 -9.05 -33.78 -2.19
N LEU A 50 -8.07 -33.54 -3.07
CA LEU A 50 -7.83 -34.37 -4.25
C LEU A 50 -7.47 -35.81 -3.88
N MET A 51 -6.59 -36.00 -2.90
CA MET A 51 -6.21 -37.33 -2.40
C MET A 51 -7.38 -38.07 -1.77
N ILE A 52 -8.22 -37.39 -0.99
CA ILE A 52 -9.45 -37.98 -0.42
C ILE A 52 -10.42 -38.36 -1.54
N GLY A 53 -10.56 -37.53 -2.57
CA GLY A 53 -11.39 -37.84 -3.74
C GLY A 53 -10.93 -39.10 -4.48
N ILE A 54 -9.61 -39.25 -4.70
CA ILE A 54 -9.01 -40.44 -5.31
C ILE A 54 -9.19 -41.67 -4.41
N LEU A 55 -9.00 -41.53 -3.10
CA LEU A 55 -9.19 -42.61 -2.13
C LEU A 55 -10.64 -43.11 -2.11
N VAL A 56 -11.62 -42.19 -2.10
CA VAL A 56 -13.04 -42.53 -2.18
C VAL A 56 -13.35 -43.23 -3.50
N HIS A 57 -12.77 -42.78 -4.62
CA HIS A 57 -12.94 -43.45 -5.91
C HIS A 57 -12.38 -44.87 -5.91
N LEU A 58 -11.20 -45.10 -5.31
CA LEU A 58 -10.60 -46.43 -5.17
C LEU A 58 -11.40 -47.34 -4.23
N LEU A 59 -11.93 -46.80 -3.13
CA LEU A 59 -12.80 -47.53 -2.22
C LEU A 59 -14.12 -47.94 -2.88
N ILE A 60 -14.73 -47.04 -3.65
CA ILE A 60 -15.94 -47.35 -4.44
C ILE A 60 -15.63 -48.43 -5.48
N LYS A 61 -14.51 -48.32 -6.20
CA LYS A 61 -14.09 -49.31 -7.20
C LYS A 61 -13.83 -50.69 -6.59
N ASN A 62 -13.22 -50.74 -5.40
CA ASN A 62 -12.99 -51.96 -4.64
C ASN A 62 -14.30 -52.58 -4.12
N GLN A 63 -15.24 -51.75 -3.65
CA GLN A 63 -16.57 -52.19 -3.22
C GLN A 63 -17.40 -52.71 -4.41
N THR A 64 -17.35 -52.05 -5.58
CA THR A 64 -18.05 -52.55 -6.78
C THR A 64 -17.48 -53.87 -7.29
N SER A 65 -16.18 -54.14 -7.10
CA SER A 65 -15.58 -55.46 -7.40
C SER A 65 -16.07 -56.57 -6.47
N MET A 66 -16.45 -56.26 -5.24
CA MET A 66 -17.01 -57.23 -4.29
C MET A 66 -18.53 -57.39 -4.38
N PHE A 67 -19.23 -56.42 -4.99
CA PHE A 67 -20.69 -56.42 -5.11
C PHE A 67 -21.24 -57.04 -6.40
N GLU A 68 -20.38 -57.43 -7.36
CA GLU A 68 -20.81 -58.22 -8.52
C GLU A 68 -21.18 -59.68 -8.15
N SER A 69 -20.97 -60.14 -6.91
CA SER A 69 -21.28 -61.52 -6.52
C SER A 69 -22.61 -61.75 -5.79
N HIS A 70 -23.39 -60.74 -5.35
CA HIS A 70 -24.70 -61.03 -4.74
C HIS A 70 -25.81 -59.99 -5.01
N ASN A 71 -26.63 -60.38 -5.99
CA ASN A 71 -28.07 -60.19 -6.20
C ASN A 71 -28.92 -59.27 -5.27
N LYS A 72 -29.64 -58.36 -5.94
CA LYS A 72 -31.08 -57.95 -5.80
C LYS A 72 -31.73 -57.89 -4.40
N ASN A 73 -32.21 -56.70 -4.01
CA ASN A 73 -33.61 -56.28 -4.18
C ASN A 73 -33.94 -54.88 -3.59
N VAL A 74 -34.48 -54.04 -4.47
CA VAL A 74 -35.67 -53.17 -4.39
C VAL A 74 -36.14 -52.59 -3.03
N ASN A 75 -36.38 -51.27 -3.08
CA ASN A 75 -37.27 -50.44 -2.24
C ASN A 75 -36.70 -49.69 -1.03
N ARG A 76 -35.61 -48.93 -1.22
CA ARG A 76 -35.20 -47.90 -0.23
C ARG A 76 -34.61 -46.63 -0.87
N GLU A 77 -35.04 -46.27 -2.08
CA GLU A 77 -34.48 -45.12 -2.80
C GLU A 77 -35.26 -43.81 -2.60
N ARG A 78 -36.60 -43.82 -2.47
CA ARG A 78 -37.36 -42.56 -2.33
C ARG A 78 -37.13 -41.79 -1.02
N VAL A 79 -36.91 -42.48 0.10
CA VAL A 79 -36.72 -41.82 1.42
C VAL A 79 -35.32 -41.22 1.56
N ARG A 80 -34.32 -41.73 0.82
CA ARG A 80 -32.90 -41.34 0.96
C ARG A 80 -32.50 -40.15 0.09
N TYR A 81 -33.23 -39.92 -1.01
CA TYR A 81 -33.05 -38.70 -1.85
C TYR A 81 -33.73 -37.48 -1.22
N LEU A 82 -34.89 -37.64 -0.59
CA LEU A 82 -35.58 -36.54 0.12
C LEU A 82 -34.79 -36.04 1.33
N THR A 83 -34.10 -36.92 2.07
CA THR A 83 -33.24 -36.50 3.20
C THR A 83 -32.00 -35.74 2.75
N LYS A 84 -31.43 -36.07 1.58
CA LYS A 84 -30.25 -35.38 1.02
C LYS A 84 -30.58 -34.02 0.39
N ILE A 85 -31.79 -33.86 -0.16
CA ILE A 85 -32.28 -32.59 -0.72
C ILE A 85 -32.65 -31.58 0.38
N LEU A 86 -33.01 -32.03 1.59
CA LEU A 86 -33.31 -31.15 2.72
C LEU A 86 -32.10 -30.75 3.57
N ILE A 87 -31.03 -31.55 3.57
CA ILE A 87 -29.79 -31.25 4.30
C ILE A 87 -28.96 -30.15 3.60
N PHE A 88 -29.00 -30.07 2.28
CA PHE A 88 -28.22 -29.10 1.50
C PHE A 88 -28.66 -27.63 1.71
N PRO A 89 -29.97 -27.30 1.72
CA PRO A 89 -30.45 -25.96 2.08
C PRO A 89 -30.15 -25.61 3.54
N LEU A 90 -30.20 -26.58 4.45
CA LEU A 90 -29.98 -26.36 5.88
C LEU A 90 -28.49 -26.07 6.17
N LEU A 91 -27.58 -26.80 5.53
CA LEU A 91 -26.15 -26.49 5.57
C LEU A 91 -25.82 -25.17 4.86
N ALA A 92 -26.51 -24.83 3.77
CA ALA A 92 -26.36 -23.53 3.12
C ALA A 92 -26.85 -22.39 4.03
N VAL A 93 -27.98 -22.54 4.74
CA VAL A 93 -28.46 -21.54 5.70
C VAL A 93 -27.49 -21.40 6.89
N ILE A 94 -26.88 -22.48 7.37
CA ILE A 94 -25.89 -22.41 8.47
C ILE A 94 -24.56 -21.77 8.00
N LEU A 95 -24.08 -22.11 6.80
CA LEU A 95 -22.83 -21.60 6.23
C LEU A 95 -22.94 -20.16 5.71
N TYR A 96 -24.10 -19.77 5.14
CA TYR A 96 -24.31 -18.43 4.59
C TYR A 96 -25.09 -17.51 5.52
N GLY A 97 -25.93 -18.04 6.42
CA GLY A 97 -26.68 -17.23 7.39
C GLY A 97 -25.78 -16.59 8.45
N THR A 98 -24.68 -17.26 8.81
CA THR A 98 -23.63 -16.69 9.68
C THR A 98 -22.90 -15.54 8.98
N ASN A 99 -22.69 -15.64 7.67
CA ASN A 99 -22.03 -14.60 6.86
C ASN A 99 -22.97 -13.40 6.57
N TYR A 100 -24.28 -13.64 6.52
CA TYR A 100 -25.27 -12.56 6.41
C TYR A 100 -25.43 -11.81 7.73
N TYR A 101 -25.33 -12.49 8.88
CA TYR A 101 -25.41 -11.85 10.20
C TYR A 101 -24.16 -10.99 10.51
N THR A 102 -22.97 -11.44 10.11
CA THR A 102 -21.74 -10.64 10.25
C THR A 102 -21.70 -9.45 9.31
N LYS A 103 -22.20 -9.60 8.07
CA LYS A 103 -22.29 -8.49 7.11
C LYS A 103 -23.40 -7.48 7.47
N PHE A 104 -24.52 -7.95 8.01
CA PHE A 104 -25.58 -7.09 8.55
C PHE A 104 -25.15 -6.36 9.82
N GLN A 105 -24.35 -7.00 10.71
CA GLN A 105 -23.73 -6.28 11.84
C GLN A 105 -22.73 -5.23 11.36
N ALA A 106 -21.92 -5.52 10.33
CA ALA A 106 -20.97 -4.56 9.77
C ALA A 106 -21.67 -3.36 9.10
N GLU A 107 -22.82 -3.57 8.45
CA GLU A 107 -23.61 -2.50 7.82
C GLU A 107 -24.45 -1.69 8.85
N LEU A 108 -24.79 -2.28 10.01
CA LEU A 108 -25.43 -1.55 11.13
C LEU A 108 -24.42 -0.82 12.04
N SER A 109 -23.17 -1.28 12.13
CA SER A 109 -22.11 -0.56 12.85
C SER A 109 -21.63 0.68 12.08
N ASP A 110 -21.66 0.66 10.75
CA ASP A 110 -21.20 1.78 9.91
C ASP A 110 -22.17 2.99 9.89
N SER A 111 -23.38 2.82 10.45
CA SER A 111 -24.39 3.89 10.57
C SER A 111 -24.65 4.37 12.01
N SER A 112 -23.92 3.84 13.01
CA SER A 112 -24.12 4.21 14.43
C SER A 112 -22.86 4.51 15.25
N GLU A 113 -21.63 4.38 14.71
CA GLU A 113 -20.39 4.76 15.42
C GLU A 113 -20.04 6.26 15.37
N ILE A 114 -21.04 7.10 15.63
CA ILE A 114 -20.82 8.42 16.23
C ILE A 114 -21.48 8.36 17.61
N SER A 115 -20.64 8.30 18.65
CA SER A 115 -20.96 8.19 20.09
C SER A 115 -21.05 6.75 20.65
N LEU A 116 -19.92 6.22 21.13
CA LEU A 116 -19.77 5.52 22.42
C LEU A 116 -18.39 4.83 22.47
N TYR A 117 -17.38 5.52 22.97
CA TYR A 117 -16.23 4.87 23.62
C TYR A 117 -15.74 5.78 24.76
N GLN A 118 -16.58 5.84 25.80
CA GLN A 118 -16.20 6.14 27.17
C GLN A 118 -16.55 4.90 28.00
N ASP A 119 -15.64 4.53 28.90
CA ASP A 119 -15.69 3.40 29.84
C ASP A 119 -15.47 1.98 29.28
N TYR A 120 -14.23 1.51 29.40
CA TYR A 120 -13.98 0.14 29.84
C TYR A 120 -12.96 0.15 30.98
N GLN A 121 -13.50 0.19 32.21
CA GLN A 121 -12.78 -0.07 33.45
C GLN A 121 -12.61 -1.57 33.67
N LEU A 122 -11.38 -1.94 34.01
CA LEU A 122 -10.95 -2.95 34.99
C LEU A 122 -11.80 -4.23 35.15
N THR A 123 -11.25 -5.35 34.68
CA THR A 123 -11.41 -6.64 35.37
C THR A 123 -10.04 -7.17 35.78
N ASN A 124 -9.88 -7.29 37.10
CA ASN A 124 -8.72 -7.81 37.80
C ASN A 124 -8.50 -9.30 37.49
N GLN A 125 -7.33 -9.65 36.97
CA GLN A 125 -6.68 -10.93 37.24
C GLN A 125 -5.33 -10.65 37.90
N SER A 126 -5.19 -11.15 39.12
CA SER A 126 -3.96 -11.11 39.92
C SER A 126 -2.94 -12.10 39.34
N VAL A 127 -1.94 -11.60 38.63
CA VAL A 127 -0.72 -12.37 38.27
C VAL A 127 0.51 -11.46 38.41
N GLU A 128 1.38 -11.86 39.34
CA GLU A 128 2.81 -11.54 39.51
C GLU A 128 3.31 -10.11 39.18
N SER A 129 3.46 -9.35 40.25
CA SER A 129 3.90 -7.95 40.34
C SER A 129 5.36 -7.64 39.96
N ASN A 130 6.05 -8.51 39.20
CA ASN A 130 7.42 -8.27 38.73
C ASN A 130 7.56 -8.19 37.20
N LYS A 131 6.46 -8.31 36.42
CA LYS A 131 6.47 -8.22 34.95
C LYS A 131 5.92 -6.90 34.39
N ILE A 132 5.44 -6.01 35.25
CA ILE A 132 5.01 -4.65 34.91
C ILE A 132 6.23 -3.71 34.99
N VAL A 133 7.29 -4.00 34.25
CA VAL A 133 8.02 -2.88 33.62
C VAL A 133 7.04 -2.40 32.57
N SER A 134 6.19 -1.46 32.96
CA SER A 134 4.85 -1.31 32.40
C SER A 134 4.90 -1.16 30.88
N LYS A 135 3.94 -1.75 30.18
CA LYS A 135 3.73 -1.54 28.75
C LYS A 135 3.79 -0.03 28.38
N ASP A 136 3.37 0.84 29.29
CA ASP A 136 3.47 2.29 29.18
C ASP A 136 4.93 2.81 29.12
N SER A 137 5.85 2.19 29.88
CA SER A 137 7.27 2.52 29.85
C SER A 137 7.93 2.20 28.50
N MET A 138 7.45 1.17 27.78
CA MET A 138 7.97 0.81 26.45
C MET A 138 7.44 1.72 25.35
N TYR A 139 6.16 2.09 25.37
CA TYR A 139 5.64 3.12 24.46
C TYR A 139 6.27 4.48 24.74
N ALA A 140 6.64 4.78 25.98
CA ALA A 140 7.42 5.98 26.29
C ALA A 140 8.82 5.98 25.64
N ILE A 141 9.40 4.81 25.30
CA ILE A 141 10.63 4.74 24.51
C ILE A 141 10.34 5.13 23.05
N ILE A 142 9.26 4.60 22.46
CA ILE A 142 8.86 4.88 21.07
C ILE A 142 8.48 6.36 20.91
N GLU A 143 7.71 6.92 21.85
CA GLU A 143 7.26 8.32 21.81
C GLU A 143 8.44 9.33 21.82
N LYS A 144 9.64 8.96 22.30
CA LYS A 144 10.85 9.80 22.17
C LYS A 144 11.25 10.05 20.72
N TYR A 145 10.90 9.14 19.83
CA TYR A 145 11.23 9.22 18.42
C TYR A 145 10.13 9.89 17.60
N LYS A 146 9.02 10.29 18.21
CA LYS A 146 7.93 10.97 17.50
C LYS A 146 8.42 12.25 16.83
N LYS A 147 8.16 12.37 15.53
CA LYS A 147 8.32 13.62 14.78
C LYS A 147 6.99 14.07 14.20
N SER A 148 6.85 15.38 14.02
CA SER A 148 5.75 15.92 13.19
C SER A 148 6.12 15.75 11.72
N THR A 149 5.16 15.35 10.90
CA THR A 149 5.28 15.33 9.44
C THR A 149 4.02 15.93 8.82
N VAL A 150 4.13 16.41 7.58
CA VAL A 150 2.99 16.92 6.81
C VAL A 150 2.81 16.05 5.58
N LEU A 151 1.72 15.27 5.57
CA LEU A 151 1.35 14.46 4.41
C LEU A 151 0.75 15.37 3.33
N LEU A 152 1.21 15.21 2.10
CA LEU A 152 0.75 15.95 0.93
C LEU A 152 -0.26 15.08 0.18
N GLN A 153 -1.53 15.20 0.55
CA GLN A 153 -2.60 14.38 -0.03
C GLN A 153 -3.12 15.01 -1.32
N SER A 154 -3.11 14.26 -2.41
CA SER A 154 -3.75 14.64 -3.67
C SER A 154 -5.27 14.60 -3.53
N ARG A 155 -5.94 15.59 -4.11
CA ARG A 155 -7.40 15.60 -4.31
C ARG A 155 -7.73 16.05 -5.71
N ASN A 156 -8.45 15.21 -6.44
CA ASN A 156 -9.01 15.58 -7.73
C ASN A 156 -10.02 16.70 -7.53
N LEU A 157 -9.86 17.76 -8.32
CA LEU A 157 -10.87 18.78 -8.49
C LEU A 157 -11.26 18.82 -9.97
N HIS A 158 -12.55 18.95 -10.25
CA HIS A 158 -13.05 19.12 -11.62
C HIS A 158 -12.87 20.55 -12.16
N ARG A 159 -11.92 21.31 -11.60
CA ARG A 159 -11.60 22.69 -11.99
C ARG A 159 -10.09 22.87 -12.02
N GLU A 160 -9.64 23.75 -12.90
CA GLU A 160 -8.24 24.17 -12.95
C GLU A 160 -7.85 24.86 -11.64
N ILE A 161 -6.67 24.51 -11.12
CA ILE A 161 -6.14 25.05 -9.88
C ILE A 161 -5.18 26.18 -10.20
N SER A 162 -5.32 27.28 -9.47
CA SER A 162 -4.53 28.48 -9.70
C SER A 162 -3.04 28.19 -9.54
N TRP A 163 -2.24 28.68 -10.47
CA TRP A 163 -0.77 28.66 -10.37
C TRP A 163 -0.24 29.45 -9.14
N LYS A 164 -1.10 30.17 -8.40
CA LYS A 164 -0.78 30.86 -7.14
C LYS A 164 -0.97 30.01 -5.88
N GLU A 165 -1.37 28.76 -6.04
CA GLU A 165 -1.62 27.80 -4.96
C GLU A 165 -0.60 26.67 -4.98
N SER A 166 -0.33 26.07 -3.82
CA SER A 166 0.43 24.83 -3.74
C SER A 166 -0.41 23.68 -4.30
N LYS A 167 0.16 22.90 -5.23
CA LYS A 167 -0.60 21.89 -5.98
C LYS A 167 0.31 20.81 -6.59
N PHE A 168 -0.29 19.70 -6.98
CA PHE A 168 0.31 18.69 -7.85
C PHE A 168 -0.11 18.92 -9.30
N GLY A 169 0.79 18.69 -10.24
CA GLY A 169 0.50 18.65 -11.68
C GLY A 169 -0.16 19.90 -12.26
N GLY A 170 -0.67 19.78 -13.49
CA GLY A 170 -1.27 20.91 -14.22
C GLY A 170 -0.27 21.99 -14.63
N TYR A 171 -0.75 23.24 -14.79
CA TYR A 171 0.12 24.36 -15.16
C TYR A 171 0.76 25.05 -13.93
N PRO A 172 2.11 25.07 -13.82
CA PRO A 172 2.80 25.66 -12.68
C PRO A 172 2.90 27.20 -12.72
N ASN A 173 3.42 27.79 -11.64
CA ASN A 173 3.97 29.13 -11.67
C ASN A 173 5.24 29.16 -12.53
N MET A 174 5.25 29.98 -13.56
CA MET A 174 6.34 30.15 -14.53
C MET A 174 6.98 31.54 -14.46
N GLU A 175 6.65 32.37 -13.46
CA GLU A 175 7.10 33.77 -13.33
C GLU A 175 8.63 33.89 -13.36
N SER A 176 9.34 32.99 -12.68
CA SER A 176 10.81 32.98 -12.60
C SER A 176 11.51 32.34 -13.81
N PHE A 177 10.79 31.67 -14.71
CA PHE A 177 11.39 30.94 -15.83
C PHE A 177 11.47 31.81 -17.10
N SER A 178 12.55 31.68 -17.86
CA SER A 178 12.69 32.29 -19.18
C SER A 178 12.15 31.39 -20.30
N GLU A 179 12.26 30.07 -20.12
CA GLU A 179 11.73 29.05 -21.01
C GLU A 179 11.15 27.89 -20.19
N TYR A 180 10.35 27.02 -20.83
CA TYR A 180 9.83 25.84 -20.15
C TYR A 180 10.99 24.88 -19.80
N PRO A 181 11.09 24.39 -18.55
CA PRO A 181 12.18 23.53 -18.12
C PRO A 181 12.35 22.27 -18.98
N LYS A 182 13.60 21.96 -19.32
CA LYS A 182 13.98 20.78 -20.09
C LYS A 182 14.97 19.94 -19.30
N CYS A 183 14.95 18.64 -19.55
CA CYS A 183 15.97 17.73 -19.03
C CYS A 183 17.35 18.14 -19.55
N ASP A 184 18.32 18.29 -18.66
CA ASP A 184 19.70 18.64 -19.00
C ASP A 184 20.41 17.54 -19.81
N ILE A 185 19.92 16.30 -19.74
CA ILE A 185 20.44 15.14 -20.49
C ILE A 185 19.76 14.98 -21.85
N CYS A 186 18.50 14.55 -21.86
CA CYS A 186 17.78 14.16 -23.09
C CYS A 186 17.02 15.31 -23.76
N LYS A 187 17.02 16.51 -23.15
CA LYS A 187 16.37 17.73 -23.65
C LYS A 187 14.83 17.68 -23.75
N SER A 188 14.19 16.59 -23.31
CA SER A 188 12.74 16.49 -23.17
C SER A 188 12.19 17.57 -22.24
N SER A 189 11.03 18.13 -22.57
CA SER A 189 10.28 19.02 -21.67
C SER A 189 9.92 18.24 -20.39
N LEU A 190 10.17 18.83 -19.23
CA LEU A 190 9.91 18.15 -17.96
C LEU A 190 8.41 18.06 -17.65
N ASN A 191 8.00 17.03 -16.91
CA ASN A 191 6.68 17.00 -16.28
C ASN A 191 6.73 17.77 -14.97
N PHE A 192 5.73 18.63 -14.76
CA PHE A 192 5.55 19.33 -13.50
C PHE A 192 4.94 18.36 -12.48
N VAL A 193 5.59 18.20 -11.33
CA VAL A 193 5.15 17.27 -10.28
C VAL A 193 4.35 17.99 -9.22
N PHE A 194 4.96 18.97 -8.55
CA PHE A 194 4.26 19.82 -7.60
C PHE A 194 4.98 21.15 -7.36
N GLN A 195 4.27 22.11 -6.78
CA GLN A 195 4.84 23.33 -6.23
C GLN A 195 4.33 23.57 -4.81
N LEU A 196 5.21 24.13 -3.98
CA LEU A 196 4.93 24.50 -2.60
C LEU A 196 5.26 25.97 -2.41
N TYR A 197 4.32 26.74 -1.88
CA TYR A 197 4.56 28.10 -1.42
C TYR A 197 4.93 28.13 0.05
N LYS A 198 5.88 29.00 0.40
CA LYS A 198 6.33 29.21 1.79
C LYS A 198 5.21 29.66 2.73
N LYS A 199 4.22 30.39 2.21
CA LYS A 199 3.02 30.80 2.98
C LYS A 199 2.13 29.60 3.37
N ASP A 200 2.14 28.55 2.57
CA ASP A 200 1.29 27.37 2.77
C ASP A 200 2.04 26.29 3.57
N PHE A 201 3.37 26.23 3.44
CA PHE A 201 4.26 25.26 4.09
C PHE A 201 5.46 25.95 4.77
N PRO A 202 5.26 26.76 5.83
CA PRO A 202 6.35 27.51 6.48
C PRO A 202 7.42 26.61 7.13
N GLU A 203 7.10 25.37 7.44
CA GLU A 203 7.99 24.34 7.98
C GLU A 203 8.93 23.72 6.95
N PHE A 204 8.61 23.84 5.65
CA PHE A 204 9.50 23.37 4.58
C PHE A 204 10.71 24.30 4.44
N TYR A 205 11.85 23.76 4.05
CA TYR A 205 13.05 24.58 3.83
C TYR A 205 12.88 25.48 2.60
N PHE A 206 13.02 26.79 2.81
CA PHE A 206 13.18 27.77 1.74
C PHE A 206 14.44 28.60 2.00
N PRO A 207 15.31 28.78 0.99
CA PRO A 207 16.37 29.79 1.02
C PRO A 207 15.83 31.19 1.36
N VAL A 208 16.70 32.07 1.84
CA VAL A 208 16.34 33.44 2.30
C VAL A 208 15.55 34.20 1.23
N ASP A 209 15.97 34.08 -0.02
CA ASP A 209 15.37 34.78 -1.16
C ASP A 209 14.38 33.93 -1.97
N ALA A 210 13.78 32.89 -1.37
CA ALA A 210 12.78 32.06 -2.05
C ALA A 210 11.46 32.00 -1.28
N ASN A 211 10.36 31.99 -2.03
CA ASN A 211 9.01 31.80 -1.50
C ASN A 211 8.20 30.73 -2.24
N ILE A 212 8.78 30.09 -3.26
CA ILE A 212 8.24 28.93 -3.95
C ILE A 212 9.33 27.88 -4.16
N PHE A 213 8.94 26.61 -4.01
CA PHE A 213 9.70 25.42 -4.37
C PHE A 213 8.91 24.66 -5.43
N GLN A 214 9.57 24.21 -6.49
CA GLN A 214 8.93 23.49 -7.58
C GLN A 214 9.72 22.25 -7.92
N LEU A 215 9.01 21.15 -8.12
CA LEU A 215 9.57 19.86 -8.50
C LEU A 215 9.09 19.47 -9.89
N PHE A 216 10.04 19.07 -10.71
CA PHE A 216 9.84 18.59 -12.06
C PHE A 216 10.53 17.24 -12.24
N ARG A 217 10.04 16.42 -13.16
CA ARG A 217 10.52 15.06 -13.45
C ARG A 217 10.72 14.88 -14.94
N CYS A 218 11.81 14.24 -15.35
CA CYS A 218 12.08 13.95 -16.76
C CYS A 218 11.21 12.76 -17.21
N PRO A 219 10.23 12.96 -18.09
CA PRO A 219 9.26 11.90 -18.39
C PRO A 219 9.78 10.87 -19.40
N ASN A 220 10.99 11.03 -19.92
CA ASN A 220 11.56 10.12 -20.89
C ASN A 220 12.20 8.91 -20.18
N TYR A 221 11.57 7.74 -20.28
CA TYR A 221 12.09 6.49 -19.70
C TYR A 221 13.43 6.08 -20.30
N ASN A 222 13.73 6.49 -21.54
CA ASN A 222 15.00 6.22 -22.22
C ASN A 222 16.08 7.29 -21.95
N CYS A 223 15.88 8.17 -20.97
CA CYS A 223 16.92 9.10 -20.56
C CYS A 223 18.09 8.33 -19.92
N ASN A 224 19.33 8.68 -20.26
CA ASN A 224 20.52 7.97 -19.76
C ASN A 224 20.67 7.99 -18.22
N GLU A 225 20.05 8.96 -17.54
CA GLU A 225 20.06 9.08 -16.07
C GLU A 225 18.82 8.46 -15.40
N SER A 226 17.90 7.89 -16.19
CA SER A 226 16.80 7.09 -15.64
C SER A 226 17.34 5.80 -15.02
N PHE A 227 16.75 5.40 -13.90
CA PHE A 227 17.09 4.21 -13.12
C PHE A 227 18.58 4.17 -12.73
N SER A 228 19.12 5.32 -12.31
CA SER A 228 20.47 5.43 -11.75
C SER A 228 20.45 5.25 -10.23
N ASP A 229 21.61 5.23 -9.58
CA ASP A 229 21.71 5.12 -8.12
C ASP A 229 21.01 6.27 -7.35
N ARG A 230 20.67 7.38 -8.03
CA ARG A 230 20.11 8.58 -7.40
C ARG A 230 18.62 8.81 -7.70
N TYR A 231 18.11 8.27 -8.80
CA TYR A 231 16.75 8.51 -9.26
C TYR A 231 16.18 7.35 -10.09
N ASP A 232 14.89 7.09 -9.91
CA ASP A 232 14.06 6.27 -10.82
C ASP A 232 13.92 6.96 -12.19
N GLN A 233 13.47 8.21 -12.18
CA GLN A 233 13.68 9.15 -13.28
C GLN A 233 14.32 10.42 -12.75
N LYS A 234 15.13 11.08 -13.58
CA LYS A 234 15.85 12.27 -13.16
C LYS A 234 14.87 13.39 -12.76
N MET A 235 15.08 13.90 -11.55
CA MET A 235 14.28 14.95 -10.95
C MET A 235 15.00 16.30 -10.95
N PHE A 236 14.23 17.38 -11.00
CA PHE A 236 14.72 18.75 -11.06
C PHE A 236 13.93 19.60 -10.07
N HIS A 237 14.64 20.29 -9.19
CA HIS A 237 14.04 21.16 -8.20
C HIS A 237 14.47 22.60 -8.40
N TYR A 238 13.57 23.54 -8.12
CA TYR A 238 13.81 24.96 -8.28
C TYR A 238 13.29 25.72 -7.06
N TYR A 239 14.13 26.60 -6.53
CA TYR A 239 13.72 27.65 -5.61
C TYR A 239 13.64 28.97 -6.37
N SER A 240 12.62 29.77 -6.08
CA SER A 240 12.44 31.07 -6.73
C SER A 240 11.75 32.07 -5.80
N LYS A 241 11.92 33.35 -6.12
CA LYS A 241 11.13 34.45 -5.58
C LYS A 241 10.10 34.86 -6.63
N VAL A 242 8.83 34.83 -6.26
CA VAL A 242 7.72 35.24 -7.12
C VAL A 242 6.81 36.23 -6.40
N ASP A 243 6.25 37.20 -7.12
CA ASP A 243 5.28 38.16 -6.59
C ASP A 243 3.82 37.79 -6.89
N CYS A 244 3.62 36.77 -7.73
CA CYS A 244 2.32 36.23 -8.11
C CYS A 244 1.41 37.27 -8.78
N LYS A 245 1.95 38.30 -9.45
CA LYS A 245 1.16 39.27 -10.22
C LYS A 245 0.85 38.77 -11.62
N LYS A 246 1.82 38.19 -12.32
CA LYS A 246 1.67 37.71 -13.70
C LYS A 246 2.41 36.40 -13.89
N ASN A 247 1.71 35.41 -14.44
CA ASN A 247 2.34 34.18 -14.88
C ASN A 247 2.80 34.30 -16.33
N LYS A 248 3.94 33.68 -16.66
CA LYS A 248 4.39 33.56 -18.05
C LYS A 248 3.69 32.37 -18.69
N VAL A 249 3.28 32.52 -19.94
CA VAL A 249 2.78 31.40 -20.76
C VAL A 249 3.96 30.90 -21.58
N LEU A 250 4.63 29.85 -21.10
CA LEU A 250 5.74 29.21 -21.78
C LEU A 250 5.26 27.97 -22.54
N ILE A 251 5.77 27.77 -23.75
CA ILE A 251 5.42 26.66 -24.61
C ILE A 251 6.15 25.40 -24.11
N LYS A 252 5.38 24.41 -23.64
CA LYS A 252 5.88 23.05 -23.38
C LYS A 252 5.89 22.29 -24.70
N LEU A 253 7.08 21.99 -25.23
CA LEU A 253 7.19 21.16 -26.44
C LEU A 253 6.76 19.74 -26.10
N LYS A 254 5.91 19.16 -26.96
CA LYS A 254 5.47 17.77 -26.80
C LYS A 254 6.68 16.85 -26.89
N ASN A 255 6.85 16.00 -25.88
CA ASN A 255 7.88 14.97 -25.92
C ASN A 255 7.52 13.93 -26.99
N VAL A 256 8.51 13.51 -27.77
CA VAL A 256 8.35 12.54 -28.86
C VAL A 256 8.99 11.22 -28.43
N GLY A 257 8.22 10.13 -28.50
CA GLY A 257 8.65 8.78 -28.12
C GLY A 257 7.48 7.92 -27.64
N ASP A 258 7.63 6.60 -27.74
CA ASP A 258 6.59 5.64 -27.38
C ASP A 258 6.53 5.34 -25.87
N LEU A 259 7.60 5.68 -25.14
CA LEU A 259 7.74 5.44 -23.70
C LEU A 259 7.99 6.77 -22.98
N ILE A 260 6.89 7.46 -22.64
CA ILE A 260 6.93 8.70 -21.88
C ILE A 260 5.99 8.56 -20.69
N GLU A 261 6.43 9.00 -19.51
CA GLU A 261 5.61 9.06 -18.30
C GLU A 261 4.44 10.05 -18.50
N PRO A 262 3.21 9.67 -18.13
CA PRO A 262 2.06 10.56 -18.22
C PRO A 262 2.28 11.84 -17.39
N GLU A 263 1.59 12.91 -17.78
CA GLU A 263 1.60 14.14 -16.99
C GLU A 263 0.85 13.93 -15.67
N VAL A 264 1.41 14.50 -14.60
CA VAL A 264 0.73 14.52 -13.31
C VAL A 264 -0.54 15.38 -13.45
N PRO A 265 -1.73 14.85 -13.08
CA PRO A 265 -2.97 15.59 -13.19
C PRO A 265 -2.98 16.81 -12.26
N ASP A 266 -3.77 17.82 -12.62
CA ASP A 266 -3.96 19.02 -11.80
C ASP A 266 -4.75 18.67 -10.54
N CYS A 267 -4.04 18.47 -9.42
CA CYS A 267 -4.63 18.02 -8.16
C CYS A 267 -4.35 19.00 -7.04
N TYR A 268 -5.39 19.24 -6.24
CA TYR A 268 -5.28 20.07 -5.05
C TYR A 268 -4.45 19.34 -4.02
N LEU A 269 -3.50 20.06 -3.45
CA LEU A 269 -2.61 19.54 -2.43
C LEU A 269 -3.22 19.87 -1.06
N LYS A 270 -3.78 18.86 -0.40
CA LYS A 270 -4.27 18.97 0.97
C LYS A 270 -3.17 18.54 1.94
N SER A 271 -2.72 19.46 2.79
CA SER A 271 -1.83 19.17 3.90
C SER A 271 -2.56 18.45 5.05
N LEU A 272 -1.94 17.42 5.60
CA LEU A 272 -2.36 16.77 6.84
C LEU A 272 -1.17 16.63 7.78
N VAL A 273 -1.16 17.41 8.87
CA VAL A 273 -0.15 17.28 9.92
C VAL A 273 -0.44 16.04 10.74
N THR A 274 0.56 15.19 10.93
CA THR A 274 0.43 13.96 11.73
C THR A 274 1.75 13.60 12.42
N SER A 275 1.70 12.58 13.26
CA SER A 275 2.88 12.00 13.90
C SER A 275 3.51 10.94 13.01
N ASP A 276 4.83 10.91 13.01
CA ASP A 276 5.66 10.00 12.24
C ASP A 276 6.72 9.37 13.15
N TYR A 277 7.03 8.12 12.88
CA TYR A 277 7.97 7.32 13.67
C TYR A 277 8.99 6.69 12.72
N PRO A 278 10.20 6.37 13.21
CA PRO A 278 11.23 5.75 12.39
C PRO A 278 10.89 4.30 12.05
N LYS A 279 11.49 3.80 10.96
CA LYS A 279 11.58 2.37 10.68
C LYS A 279 12.41 1.69 11.79
N PHE A 280 12.22 0.39 11.97
CA PHE A 280 12.88 -0.36 13.04
C PHE A 280 14.41 -0.21 13.07
N ASP A 281 15.05 -0.09 11.91
CA ASP A 281 16.50 0.10 11.76
C ASP A 281 17.04 1.45 12.28
N ASP A 282 16.16 2.45 12.43
CA ASP A 282 16.53 3.81 12.80
C ASP A 282 16.43 4.08 14.31
N TYR A 283 15.96 3.11 15.10
CA TYR A 283 16.00 3.20 16.56
C TYR A 283 17.42 3.05 17.08
N LYS A 284 17.79 3.81 18.13
CA LYS A 284 19.08 3.59 18.80
C LYS A 284 19.13 2.19 19.36
N SER A 285 20.24 1.47 19.14
CA SER A 285 20.43 0.10 19.62
C SER A 285 20.14 -0.08 21.12
N THR A 286 20.50 0.92 21.94
CA THR A 286 20.25 0.92 23.39
C THR A 286 18.76 1.03 23.75
N ASP A 287 17.96 1.71 22.94
CA ASP A 287 16.53 1.86 23.15
C ASP A 287 15.77 0.67 22.55
N TRP A 288 16.17 0.21 21.36
CA TRP A 288 15.66 -1.00 20.73
C TRP A 288 15.83 -2.22 21.64
N ALA A 289 16.99 -2.37 22.28
CA ALA A 289 17.28 -3.48 23.19
C ALA A 289 16.30 -3.57 24.38
N LYS A 290 15.70 -2.44 24.80
CA LYS A 290 14.76 -2.37 25.93
C LYS A 290 13.33 -2.77 25.57
N LEU A 291 12.98 -2.84 24.28
CA LEU A 291 11.66 -3.27 23.84
C LEU A 291 11.52 -4.79 23.97
N ASP A 292 10.35 -5.26 24.37
CA ASP A 292 10.05 -6.69 24.38
C ASP A 292 9.93 -7.27 22.95
N SER A 293 9.97 -8.60 22.84
CA SER A 293 9.92 -9.30 21.55
C SER A 293 8.64 -9.04 20.77
N ASN A 294 7.49 -8.97 21.44
CA ASN A 294 6.19 -8.84 20.79
C ASN A 294 6.04 -7.44 20.17
N LEU A 295 6.49 -6.40 20.89
CA LEU A 295 6.50 -5.03 20.40
C LEU A 295 7.49 -4.85 19.25
N LYS A 296 8.67 -5.49 19.33
CA LYS A 296 9.64 -5.50 18.22
C LYS A 296 9.04 -6.14 16.97
N GLU A 297 8.45 -7.32 17.10
CA GLU A 297 7.77 -8.03 16.00
C GLU A 297 6.65 -7.17 15.42
N SER A 298 5.84 -6.55 16.28
CA SER A 298 4.76 -5.66 15.83
C SER A 298 5.25 -4.41 15.08
N LEU A 299 6.42 -3.87 15.44
CA LEU A 299 7.04 -2.76 14.72
C LEU A 299 7.70 -3.20 13.41
N LEU A 300 8.30 -4.39 13.39
CA LEU A 300 8.91 -5.00 12.20
C LEU A 300 7.85 -5.30 11.13
N ASP A 301 6.73 -5.86 11.54
CA ASP A 301 5.61 -6.21 10.66
C ASP A 301 4.64 -5.03 10.43
N GLU A 302 4.99 -3.85 10.94
CA GLU A 302 4.21 -2.61 10.82
C GLU A 302 2.74 -2.73 11.29
N SER A 303 2.46 -3.68 12.19
CA SER A 303 1.10 -4.00 12.63
C SER A 303 0.48 -2.95 13.56
N ILE A 304 1.30 -2.06 14.13
CA ILE A 304 0.84 -0.93 14.94
C ILE A 304 0.93 0.36 14.13
N GLU A 305 -0.06 0.60 13.27
CA GLU A 305 -0.12 1.73 12.32
C GLU A 305 0.17 3.10 12.96
N LYS A 306 -0.11 3.27 14.26
CA LYS A 306 0.19 4.49 15.00
C LYS A 306 1.70 4.79 15.07
N TYR A 307 2.55 3.77 15.17
CA TYR A 307 3.99 3.87 15.46
C TYR A 307 4.89 3.49 14.29
N VAL A 308 4.35 3.48 13.08
CA VAL A 308 5.11 3.20 11.84
C VAL A 308 5.39 4.46 11.06
N THR A 309 6.41 4.38 10.21
CA THR A 309 6.73 5.43 9.26
C THR A 309 5.60 5.61 8.26
N LYS A 310 5.24 6.85 7.95
CA LYS A 310 4.21 7.14 6.94
C LYS A 310 4.80 7.01 5.52
N SER A 311 4.25 6.10 4.71
CA SER A 311 4.71 5.79 3.35
C SER A 311 4.08 6.66 2.24
N TYR A 312 3.64 7.87 2.58
CA TYR A 312 3.02 8.82 1.64
C TYR A 312 3.98 9.94 1.26
N THR A 313 3.71 10.62 0.15
CA THR A 313 4.36 11.89 -0.16
C THR A 313 4.19 12.86 1.02
N LYS A 314 5.31 13.32 1.60
CA LYS A 314 5.30 14.08 2.85
C LYS A 314 6.53 14.99 3.02
N ILE A 315 6.39 15.98 3.90
CA ILE A 315 7.43 16.91 4.32
C ILE A 315 7.84 16.63 5.77
N GLY A 316 9.14 16.53 6.03
CA GLY A 316 9.67 16.24 7.37
C GLY A 316 9.27 14.85 7.88
N GLY A 317 9.59 14.56 9.15
CA GLY A 317 9.38 13.23 9.74
C GLY A 317 10.58 12.30 9.50
N TYR A 318 10.29 11.05 9.12
CA TYR A 318 11.28 10.02 8.79
C TYR A 318 11.11 9.52 7.35
N PRO A 319 12.19 9.22 6.60
CA PRO A 319 12.05 8.60 5.29
C PRO A 319 11.45 7.20 5.41
N SER A 320 10.51 6.85 4.53
CA SER A 320 9.83 5.55 4.51
C SER A 320 10.53 4.53 3.60
N PHE A 321 11.77 4.16 3.93
CA PHE A 321 12.57 3.21 3.14
C PHE A 321 11.84 1.88 2.90
N THR A 322 11.76 1.45 1.65
CA THR A 322 11.37 0.07 1.31
C THR A 322 12.54 -0.88 1.58
N GLN A 323 13.78 -0.40 1.40
CA GLN A 323 15.02 -1.13 1.64
C GLN A 323 15.70 -0.66 2.95
N SER A 324 17.02 -0.85 3.05
CA SER A 324 17.81 -0.41 4.21
C SER A 324 17.92 1.11 4.25
N SER A 325 17.86 1.68 5.46
CA SER A 325 17.98 3.13 5.65
C SER A 325 19.29 3.70 5.10
N TYR A 326 19.20 4.81 4.38
CA TYR A 326 20.36 5.53 3.85
C TYR A 326 20.28 7.03 4.15
N TYR A 327 21.27 7.54 4.90
CA TYR A 327 21.37 8.95 5.27
C TYR A 327 22.65 9.57 4.70
N PRO A 328 22.57 10.38 3.62
CA PRO A 328 23.76 10.90 2.95
C PRO A 328 24.53 11.90 3.82
N LYS A 329 25.85 11.89 3.70
CA LYS A 329 26.74 12.88 4.31
C LYS A 329 26.99 14.02 3.35
N CYS A 330 26.93 15.25 3.85
CA CYS A 330 27.33 16.43 3.11
C CYS A 330 28.87 16.52 3.04
N ASN A 331 29.39 17.25 2.04
CA ASN A 331 30.82 17.54 1.90
C ASN A 331 31.43 18.25 3.13
N CYS A 332 30.60 18.93 3.94
CA CYS A 332 31.04 19.52 5.22
C CYS A 332 31.16 18.51 6.37
N GLY A 333 30.89 17.22 6.12
CA GLY A 333 30.96 16.13 7.10
C GLY A 333 29.69 15.89 7.91
N ARG A 334 28.70 16.79 7.86
CA ARG A 334 27.41 16.63 8.55
C ARG A 334 26.50 15.66 7.81
N ILE A 335 25.71 14.87 8.55
CA ILE A 335 24.61 14.08 7.98
C ILE A 335 23.55 15.07 7.47
N LYS A 336 23.06 14.85 6.25
CA LYS A 336 21.99 15.67 5.69
C LYS A 336 20.66 15.36 6.37
N GLU A 337 19.85 16.39 6.52
CA GLU A 337 18.50 16.31 7.08
C GLU A 337 17.52 15.86 6.00
N PHE A 338 16.55 15.02 6.39
CA PHE A 338 15.44 14.65 5.51
C PHE A 338 14.54 15.86 5.27
N LEU A 339 14.33 16.19 3.99
CA LEU A 339 13.53 17.34 3.58
C LEU A 339 12.09 16.92 3.24
N PHE A 340 11.94 16.06 2.23
CA PHE A 340 10.65 15.50 1.83
C PHE A 340 10.85 14.17 1.12
N GLN A 341 9.77 13.40 0.96
CA GLN A 341 9.74 12.26 0.04
C GLN A 341 8.59 12.40 -0.95
N LEU A 342 8.80 11.92 -2.16
CA LEU A 342 7.79 11.63 -3.16
C LEU A 342 7.58 10.12 -3.19
N SER A 343 6.35 9.68 -2.95
CA SER A 343 5.99 8.26 -2.93
C SER A 343 5.27 7.87 -4.22
N SER A 344 5.41 6.61 -4.63
CA SER A 344 4.54 6.03 -5.65
C SER A 344 3.09 6.17 -5.19
N ASP A 345 2.22 6.60 -6.10
CA ASP A 345 0.80 6.72 -5.77
C ASP A 345 0.10 5.39 -6.01
N PHE A 346 -0.73 4.98 -5.04
CA PHE A 346 -1.55 3.78 -5.17
C PHE A 346 -3.00 4.21 -5.34
N PRO A 347 -3.78 3.52 -6.18
CA PRO A 347 -5.14 3.92 -6.56
C PRO A 347 -6.10 3.81 -5.38
N LYS A 348 -6.08 4.81 -4.49
CA LYS A 348 -7.08 5.00 -3.44
C LYS A 348 -7.61 6.44 -3.43
N LYS A 349 -6.81 7.45 -3.83
CA LYS A 349 -7.24 8.85 -3.98
C LYS A 349 -6.41 9.56 -5.06
N ALA A 350 -7.07 10.12 -6.06
CA ALA A 350 -6.48 10.95 -7.13
C ALA A 350 -5.13 10.45 -7.66
N ASP A 351 -5.20 9.46 -8.55
CA ASP A 351 -4.05 8.83 -9.22
C ASP A 351 -3.14 9.88 -9.87
N LEU A 352 -2.01 10.16 -9.22
CA LEU A 352 -1.00 11.09 -9.72
C LEU A 352 -0.25 10.53 -10.94
N GLY A 353 -0.41 9.25 -11.27
CA GLY A 353 0.32 8.57 -12.35
C GLY A 353 1.82 8.44 -12.07
N ILE A 354 2.25 8.64 -10.83
CA ILE A 354 3.66 8.57 -10.41
C ILE A 354 3.93 7.18 -9.88
N MET A 355 4.76 6.43 -10.62
CA MET A 355 5.34 5.17 -10.18
C MET A 355 6.85 5.35 -10.04
N ILE A 356 7.43 4.79 -8.99
CA ILE A 356 8.88 4.85 -8.69
C ILE A 356 9.35 3.41 -8.56
N GLY A 357 10.01 2.85 -9.57
CA GLY A 357 10.34 1.43 -9.63
C GLY A 357 9.11 0.53 -9.40
N ASP A 358 9.28 -0.52 -8.58
CA ASP A 358 8.17 -1.35 -8.08
C ASP A 358 7.59 -0.76 -6.78
N ALA A 359 6.85 0.34 -6.94
CA ALA A 359 6.13 1.04 -5.89
C ALA A 359 6.99 1.55 -4.71
N GLY A 360 8.09 2.20 -5.04
CA GLY A 360 9.05 2.80 -4.14
C GLY A 360 8.82 4.27 -3.81
N ASN A 361 9.88 4.91 -3.30
CA ASN A 361 9.90 6.34 -2.99
C ASN A 361 11.21 7.00 -3.46
N ILE A 362 11.14 8.31 -3.68
CA ILE A 362 12.31 9.19 -3.83
C ILE A 362 12.36 10.12 -2.62
N TYR A 363 13.49 10.15 -1.94
CA TYR A 363 13.76 10.97 -0.75
C TYR A 363 14.68 12.12 -1.10
N TYR A 364 14.42 13.28 -0.54
CA TYR A 364 15.27 14.47 -0.66
C TYR A 364 15.91 14.79 0.67
N TYR A 365 17.19 15.09 0.63
CA TYR A 365 18.00 15.46 1.78
C TYR A 365 18.70 16.79 1.57
N ILE A 366 18.90 17.55 2.64
CA ILE A 366 19.59 18.83 2.60
C ILE A 366 20.54 18.98 3.79
N CYS A 367 21.69 19.61 3.57
CA CYS A 367 22.47 20.18 4.67
C CYS A 367 22.07 21.63 4.85
N THR A 368 21.28 21.94 5.87
CA THR A 368 20.82 23.31 6.17
C THR A 368 21.97 24.31 6.33
N HIS A 369 23.16 23.84 6.73
CA HIS A 369 24.37 24.66 6.82
C HIS A 369 24.97 25.02 5.44
N CYS A 370 24.93 24.11 4.47
CA CYS A 370 25.45 24.35 3.12
C CYS A 370 24.39 24.88 2.14
N GLY A 371 23.12 24.87 2.56
CA GLY A 371 21.99 25.41 1.82
C GLY A 371 21.57 24.56 0.61
N GLU A 372 20.80 25.16 -0.30
CA GLU A 372 20.16 24.49 -1.44
C GLU A 372 21.12 23.69 -2.32
N LYS A 373 22.38 24.13 -2.47
CA LYS A 373 23.38 23.44 -3.30
C LYS A 373 23.78 22.07 -2.76
N SER A 374 23.42 21.79 -1.50
CA SER A 374 23.66 20.50 -0.87
C SER A 374 22.52 19.50 -1.04
N ILE A 375 21.42 19.91 -1.69
CA ILE A 375 20.27 19.02 -1.91
C ILE A 375 20.69 17.83 -2.76
N GLU A 376 20.31 16.65 -2.30
CA GLU A 376 20.53 15.39 -2.99
C GLU A 376 19.31 14.50 -2.80
N SER A 377 19.06 13.65 -3.79
CA SER A 377 18.02 12.64 -3.73
C SER A 377 18.59 11.24 -3.68
N TYR A 378 17.82 10.35 -3.08
CA TYR A 378 18.03 8.90 -3.09
C TYR A 378 16.67 8.25 -3.35
N TRP A 379 16.66 7.03 -3.88
CA TRP A 379 15.41 6.30 -4.10
C TRP A 379 15.61 4.82 -3.85
N ASP A 380 14.53 4.15 -3.49
CA ASP A 380 14.44 2.70 -3.38
C ASP A 380 13.05 2.23 -3.83
N CYS A 381 12.94 0.95 -4.16
CA CYS A 381 11.67 0.27 -4.42
C CYS A 381 11.71 -1.16 -3.86
N SER A 382 10.59 -1.88 -3.93
CA SER A 382 10.48 -3.25 -3.40
C SER A 382 11.18 -4.28 -4.29
#